data_AF-A0AAX0QU56-F1
#
_entry.id   AF-A0AAX0QU56-F1
#
_cell.length_a   1.000
_cell.length_b   1.000
_cell.length_c   1.000
_cell.angle_alpha   90.00
_cell.angle_beta   90.00
_cell.angle_gamma   90.00
#
_symmetry.space_group_name_H-M   'P 1'
#
loop_
_entity.id
_entity.type
_entity.pdbx_description
1 polymer ?
#
loop_
_entity_poly.entity_id
_entity_poly.type
_entity_poly.pdbx_seq_one_letter_code
_entity_poly.pdbx_strand_id
1 'polypeptide(L)'
;MKQVMTGRGTGKTEQTVLMMQENKKLYTILPTYHYRLPIRHTCKKLELTEVETREILDRTVTLDELLEHDFPVDSQIHIEEADAVLRSLLRIQFNTMTTSHWSVQKFEE
;
A
#
# COMPACT_ATOMS: atom_id res chain seq x y z
N MET A 1 17.08 11.77 11.45
CA MET A 1 15.98 10.78 11.41
C MET A 1 14.66 11.52 11.30
N LYS A 2 13.82 11.22 10.30
CA LYS A 2 12.47 11.78 10.20
C LYS A 2 11.54 10.85 10.99
N GLN A 3 10.83 11.38 11.98
CA GLN A 3 9.88 10.61 12.77
C GLN A 3 8.67 10.28 11.88
N VAL A 4 8.45 8.99 11.60
CA VAL A 4 7.32 8.54 10.78
C VAL A 4 6.14 8.28 11.70
N MET A 5 5.03 8.98 11.49
CA MET A 5 3.79 8.77 12.24
C MET A 5 3.18 7.42 11.85
N THR A 6 3.24 6.45 12.76
CA THR A 6 2.64 5.12 12.57
C THR A 6 1.38 4.99 13.43
N GLY A 7 0.26 4.61 12.81
CA GLY A 7 -1.04 4.45 13.48
C GLY A 7 -2.21 4.54 12.51
N ARG A 8 -3.46 4.43 12.99
CA ARG A 8 -4.64 4.77 12.19
C ARG A 8 -4.75 6.30 12.06
N GLY A 9 -5.19 6.79 10.90
CA GLY A 9 -5.40 8.23 10.68
C GLY A 9 -4.13 9.06 10.46
N THR A 10 -2.95 8.44 10.30
CA THR A 10 -1.68 9.16 10.12
C THR A 10 -1.37 9.58 8.67
N GLY A 11 -2.35 9.48 7.76
CA GLY A 11 -2.20 9.86 6.36
C GLY A 11 -1.36 8.89 5.51
N LYS A 12 -1.11 7.66 5.97
CA LYS A 12 -0.29 6.67 5.21
C LYS A 12 -0.86 6.40 3.82
N THR A 13 -2.16 6.19 3.69
CA THR A 13 -2.81 5.98 2.39
C THR A 13 -2.67 7.19 1.46
N GLU A 14 -2.65 8.41 2.01
CA GLU A 14 -2.34 9.63 1.23
C GLU A 14 -0.91 9.60 0.70
N GLN A 15 0.06 9.23 1.53
CA GLN A 15 1.44 9.06 1.10
C GLN A 15 1.58 7.95 0.05
N THR A 16 0.86 6.84 0.19
CA THR A 16 0.82 5.79 -0.83
C THR A 16 0.37 6.32 -2.18
N VAL A 17 -0.74 7.06 -2.23
CA VAL A 17 -1.28 7.63 -3.46
C VAL A 17 -0.28 8.61 -4.09
N LEU A 18 0.34 9.48 -3.30
CA LEU A 18 1.38 10.41 -3.78
C LEU A 18 2.60 9.65 -4.35
N MET A 19 3.08 8.61 -3.67
CA MET A 19 4.16 7.76 -4.19
C MET A 19 3.79 7.08 -5.52
N MET A 20 2.53 6.66 -5.68
CA MET A 20 2.05 6.06 -6.93
C MET A 20 1.87 7.07 -8.06
N GLN A 21 1.66 8.35 -7.76
CA GLN A 21 1.68 9.43 -8.76
C GLN A 21 3.10 9.67 -9.27
N GLU A 22 4.07 9.74 -8.35
CA GLU A 22 5.49 9.96 -8.65
C GLU A 22 6.13 8.78 -9.38
N ASN A 23 5.73 7.55 -9.04
CA ASN A 23 6.28 6.34 -9.62
C ASN A 23 5.20 5.50 -10.32
N LYS A 24 5.19 5.55 -11.66
CA LYS A 24 4.26 4.78 -12.50
C LYS A 24 4.49 3.26 -12.48
N LYS A 25 5.65 2.80 -11.98
CA LYS A 25 5.97 1.37 -11.79
C LYS A 25 5.62 0.86 -10.40
N LEU A 26 5.14 1.72 -9.50
CA LEU A 26 4.74 1.32 -8.16
C LEU A 26 3.33 0.72 -8.19
N TYR A 27 3.23 -0.51 -7.69
CA TYR A 27 1.99 -1.21 -7.40
C TYR A 27 1.80 -1.30 -5.89
N THR A 28 0.54 -1.27 -5.45
CA THR A 28 0.21 -1.33 -4.03
C THR A 28 -0.66 -2.54 -3.74
N ILE A 29 -0.23 -3.34 -2.77
CA ILE A 29 -1.02 -4.44 -2.21
C ILE A 29 -1.76 -3.93 -0.97
N LEU A 30 -3.08 -4.15 -0.94
CA LEU A 30 -3.96 -3.80 0.17
C LEU A 30 -4.46 -5.06 0.91
N PRO A 31 -4.83 -4.95 2.19
CA PRO A 31 -5.58 -6.01 2.86
C PRO A 31 -6.92 -6.30 2.15
N THR A 32 -7.35 -7.55 2.16
CA THR A 32 -8.61 -8.02 1.53
C THR A 32 -9.82 -7.14 1.84
N TYR A 33 -9.99 -6.74 3.11
CA TYR A 33 -11.18 -6.01 3.57
C TYR A 33 -11.26 -4.56 3.07
N HIS A 34 -10.22 -4.02 2.44
CA HIS A 34 -10.20 -2.62 1.99
C HIS A 34 -11.02 -2.37 0.73
N TYR A 35 -11.24 -3.37 -0.14
CA TYR A 35 -11.95 -3.22 -1.43
C TYR A 35 -11.55 -1.95 -2.23
N ARG A 36 -10.26 -1.54 -2.16
CA ARG A 36 -9.71 -0.29 -2.72
C ARG A 36 -10.40 1.02 -2.28
N LEU A 37 -11.34 0.99 -1.33
CA LEU A 37 -12.10 2.16 -0.90
C LEU A 37 -11.22 3.27 -0.32
N PRO A 38 -10.20 2.99 0.51
CA PRO A 38 -9.35 4.04 1.06
C PRO A 38 -8.52 4.75 -0.01
N ILE A 39 -8.03 4.02 -1.02
CA ILE A 39 -7.32 4.60 -2.17
C ILE A 39 -8.26 5.50 -2.96
N ARG A 40 -9.47 5.03 -3.29
CA ARG A 40 -10.47 5.83 -4.02
C ARG A 40 -10.84 7.12 -3.28
N HIS A 41 -11.09 7.03 -1.97
CA HIS A 41 -11.40 8.20 -1.15
C HIS A 41 -10.25 9.20 -1.13
N THR A 42 -9.02 8.70 -1.01
CA THR A 42 -7.81 9.52 -1.04
C THR A 42 -7.63 10.21 -2.40
N CYS A 43 -7.83 9.51 -3.52
CA CYS A 43 -7.75 10.12 -4.86
C CYS A 43 -8.75 11.28 -5.00
N LYS A 44 -9.98 11.11 -4.49
CA LYS A 44 -10.99 12.18 -4.46
C LYS A 44 -10.57 13.35 -3.56
N LYS A 45 -10.01 13.07 -2.38
CA LYS A 45 -9.52 14.08 -1.44
C LYS A 45 -8.39 14.92 -2.05
N LEU A 46 -7.52 14.29 -2.83
CA LEU A 46 -6.42 14.93 -3.56
C LEU A 46 -6.84 15.57 -4.88
N GLU A 47 -8.15 15.60 -5.18
CA GLU A 47 -8.71 16.22 -6.39
C GLU A 47 -8.10 15.67 -7.70
N LEU A 48 -7.73 14.39 -7.72
CA LEU A 48 -7.18 13.74 -8.91
C LEU A 48 -8.25 13.63 -10.01
N THR A 49 -7.80 13.71 -11.26
CA THR A 49 -8.66 13.49 -12.42
C THR A 49 -9.17 12.04 -12.47
N GLU A 50 -10.22 11.80 -13.26
CA GLU A 50 -10.73 10.44 -13.47
C GLU A 50 -9.68 9.51 -14.10
N VAL A 51 -8.82 10.05 -14.97
CA VAL A 51 -7.74 9.30 -15.63
C VAL A 51 -6.69 8.90 -14.61
N GLU A 52 -6.18 9.85 -13.82
CA GLU A 52 -5.19 9.56 -12.77
C GLU A 52 -5.73 8.60 -11.72
N THR A 53 -7.00 8.79 -11.31
CA THR A 53 -7.66 7.90 -10.36
C THR A 53 -7.72 6.47 -10.90
N ARG A 54 -8.08 6.30 -12.18
CA ARG A 54 -8.11 4.98 -12.82
C ARG A 54 -6.72 4.36 -12.87
N GLU A 55 -5.71 5.10 -13.31
CA GLU A 55 -4.32 4.61 -13.36
C GLU A 55 -3.79 4.16 -11.98
N ILE A 56 -4.18 4.82 -10.89
CA ILE A 56 -3.80 4.41 -9.53
C ILE A 56 -4.56 3.17 -9.11
N LEU A 57 -5.87 3.11 -9.35
CA LEU A 57 -6.70 1.96 -9.00
C LEU A 57 -6.29 0.69 -9.76
N ASP A 58 -5.89 0.81 -11.03
CA ASP A 58 -5.42 -0.30 -11.87
C ASP A 58 -4.11 -0.90 -11.35
N ARG A 59 -3.30 -0.11 -10.64
CA ARG A 59 -2.05 -0.55 -9.98
C ARG A 59 -2.25 -0.89 -8.50
N THR A 60 -3.50 -0.96 -8.05
CA THR A 60 -3.86 -1.35 -6.68
C THR A 60 -4.47 -2.74 -6.69
N VAL A 61 -3.89 -3.64 -5.91
CA VAL A 61 -4.26 -5.06 -5.85
C VAL A 61 -4.62 -5.38 -4.41
N THR A 62 -5.74 -6.06 -4.17
CA THR A 62 -6.04 -6.61 -2.85
C THR A 62 -5.33 -7.95 -2.66
N LEU A 63 -5.12 -8.36 -1.41
CA LEU A 63 -4.49 -9.65 -1.13
C LEU A 63 -5.23 -10.83 -1.80
N ASP A 64 -6.56 -10.79 -1.91
CA ASP A 64 -7.33 -11.84 -2.59
C ASP A 64 -7.03 -11.91 -4.09
N GLU A 65 -6.83 -10.75 -4.72
CA GLU A 65 -6.48 -10.64 -6.14
C GLU A 65 -5.00 -10.99 -6.39
N LEU A 66 -4.15 -10.91 -5.37
CA LEU A 66 -2.70 -11.06 -5.50
C LEU A 66 -2.29 -12.39 -6.13
N LEU A 67 -3.02 -13.46 -5.84
CA LEU A 67 -2.70 -14.81 -6.35
C LEU A 67 -2.97 -14.96 -7.85
N GLU A 68 -3.80 -14.09 -8.42
CA GLU A 68 -4.21 -14.11 -9.84
C GLU A 68 -3.64 -12.92 -10.61
N HIS A 69 -2.84 -12.07 -9.96
CA HIS A 69 -2.33 -10.84 -10.54
C HIS A 69 -0.89 -10.98 -11.02
N ASP A 70 -0.70 -10.82 -12.33
CA ASP A 70 0.63 -10.75 -12.94
C ASP A 70 1.19 -9.32 -12.86
N PHE A 71 2.29 -9.15 -12.13
CA PHE A 71 3.03 -7.89 -12.11
C PHE A 71 4.01 -7.83 -13.28
N PRO A 72 4.14 -6.67 -13.96
CA PRO A 72 5.26 -6.43 -14.87
C PRO A 72 6.62 -6.67 -14.18
N VAL A 73 7.60 -7.19 -14.92
CA VAL A 73 8.92 -7.63 -14.39
C VAL A 73 9.67 -6.52 -13.64
N ASP A 74 9.47 -5.26 -14.00
CA ASP A 74 10.13 -4.09 -13.42
C ASP A 74 9.28 -3.34 -12.38
N SER A 75 8.22 -3.98 -11.88
CA SER A 75 7.33 -3.40 -10.88
C SER A 75 8.02 -3.24 -9.53
N GLN A 76 7.71 -2.14 -8.85
CA GLN A 76 8.00 -1.96 -7.43
C GLN A 76 6.74 -2.23 -6.63
N ILE A 77 6.86 -2.88 -5.48
CA ILE A 77 5.72 -3.26 -4.65
C ILE A 77 5.73 -2.49 -3.33
N HIS A 78 4.64 -1.79 -3.06
CA HIS A 78 4.28 -1.27 -1.75
C HIS A 78 3.20 -2.16 -1.12
N ILE A 79 3.21 -2.33 0.21
CA ILE A 79 2.19 -3.11 0.93
C ILE A 79 1.63 -2.24 2.06
N GLU A 80 0.34 -1.90 1.97
CA GLU A 80 -0.35 -1.24 3.08
C GLU A 80 -0.71 -2.24 4.17
N GLU A 81 -0.59 -1.82 5.43
CA GLU A 81 -0.83 -2.68 6.60
C GLU A 81 -0.14 -4.05 6.43
N ALA A 82 1.16 -4.03 6.10
CA ALA A 82 1.94 -5.21 5.74
C ALA A 82 1.83 -6.34 6.77
N ASP A 83 1.65 -6.04 8.05
CA ASP A 83 1.39 -7.02 9.10
C ASP A 83 0.03 -7.72 8.94
N ALA A 84 -1.04 -6.98 8.64
CA ALA A 84 -2.36 -7.54 8.37
C ALA A 84 -2.36 -8.39 7.09
N VAL A 85 -1.67 -7.92 6.04
CA VAL A 85 -1.50 -8.66 4.78
C VAL A 85 -0.73 -9.96 5.03
N LEU A 86 0.41 -9.90 5.72
CA LEU A 86 1.23 -11.08 6.02
C LEU A 86 0.50 -12.09 6.90
N ARG A 87 -0.23 -11.63 7.93
CA ARG A 87 -1.06 -12.50 8.79
C ARG A 87 -2.12 -13.25 7.98
N SER A 88 -2.77 -12.55 7.07
CA SER A 88 -3.81 -13.12 6.20
C SER A 88 -3.23 -14.13 5.21
N LEU A 89 -2.10 -13.80 4.58
CA LEU A 89 -1.41 -14.67 3.62
C LEU A 89 -0.92 -15.97 4.28
N LEU A 90 -0.27 -15.86 5.44
CA LEU A 90 0.32 -17.02 6.11
C LEU A 90 -0.71 -17.83 6.93
N ARG A 91 -1.92 -17.29 7.15
CA ARG A 91 -2.94 -17.84 8.05
C ARG A 91 -2.41 -18.05 9.48
N ILE A 92 -1.54 -17.14 9.95
CA ILE A 92 -0.89 -17.22 11.25
C ILE A 92 -1.51 -16.20 12.21
N GLN A 93 -1.79 -16.64 13.45
CA GLN A 93 -2.06 -15.73 14.56
C GLN A 93 -0.74 -15.44 15.31
N PHE A 94 -0.17 -14.24 15.16
CA PHE A 94 0.92 -13.84 16.06
C PHE A 94 0.36 -13.47 17.43
N ASN A 95 0.97 -14.03 18.49
CA ASN A 95 0.77 -13.63 19.88
C ASN A 95 1.60 -12.38 20.27
N THR A 96 2.13 -11.63 19.30
CA THR A 96 2.97 -10.45 19.56
C THR A 96 2.29 -9.17 19.10
N MET A 97 2.38 -8.13 19.93
CA MET A 97 2.13 -6.76 19.49
C MET A 97 3.22 -6.41 18.48
N THR A 98 2.87 -6.28 17.21
CA THR A 98 3.76 -5.69 16.20
C THR A 98 3.83 -4.18 16.47
N THR A 99 4.74 -3.77 17.35
CA THR A 99 5.10 -2.35 17.46
C THR A 99 5.58 -1.90 16.08
N SER A 100 4.90 -0.90 15.52
CA SER A 100 5.09 -0.41 14.15
C SER A 100 6.41 0.38 14.01
N HIS A 101 7.54 -0.23 14.39
CA HIS A 101 8.88 0.31 14.23
C HIS A 101 9.58 -0.44 13.11
N TRP A 102 9.03 -0.34 11.90
CA TRP A 102 9.74 -0.78 10.72
C TRP A 102 10.84 0.25 10.43
N SER A 103 12.10 -0.11 10.66
CA SER A 103 13.24 0.70 10.23
C SER A 103 13.51 0.39 8.76
N VAL A 104 13.30 1.36 7.88
CA VAL A 104 13.77 1.27 6.49
C VAL A 104 15.25 1.68 6.48
N GLN A 105 16.15 0.70 6.31
CA GLN A 105 17.55 0.99 5.96
C GLN A 105 17.63 1.15 4.44
N LYS A 106 18.05 2.33 3.97
CA LYS A 106 18.55 2.49 2.61
C LYS A 106 19.95 1.89 2.57
N PHE A 107 20.19 0.98 1.63
CA PHE A 107 21.54 0.67 1.18
C PHE A 107 21.89 1.75 0.14
N GLU A 108 22.93 2.53 0.39
CA GLU A 108 23.47 3.47 -0.60
C GLU A 108 24.11 2.67 -1.74
N GLU A 109 23.98 3.18 -2.97
CA GLU A 109 24.48 2.58 -4.23
C GLU A 109 26.00 2.45 -4.27
#